data_AF-W1YIY2-F1
#
_entry.id   AF-W1YIY2-F1
#
_cell.length_a   1.000
_cell.length_b   1.000
_cell.length_c   1.000
_cell.angle_alpha   90.00
_cell.angle_beta   90.00
_cell.angle_gamma   90.00
#
_symmetry.space_group_name_H-M   'P 1'
#
loop_
_entity.id
_entity.type
_entity.pdbx_description
1 polymer ?
#
loop_
_entity_poly.entity_id
_entity_poly.type
_entity_poly.pdbx_seq_one_letter_code
_entity_poly.pdbx_strand_id
1 'polypeptide(L)'
;AGTTVKDAAGNATTVNGAGMTINPANSAASPVSLTVDGLNNGGNQIHGVAPGTADTDAVNVSQLKETKAGLQQAINNVGVETQRVGAHA
;
A
#
# COMPACT_ATOMS: atom_id res chain seq x y z
N ALA A 1 6.89 17.46 -26.72
CA ALA A 1 7.06 16.14 -27.38
C ALA A 1 7.38 15.09 -26.32
N GLY A 2 7.05 13.82 -26.55
CA GLY A 2 7.29 12.71 -25.62
C GLY A 2 7.81 11.47 -26.35
N THR A 3 8.16 10.42 -25.60
CA THR A 3 8.64 9.14 -26.13
C THR A 3 7.70 8.03 -25.69
N THR A 4 7.40 7.09 -26.59
CA THR A 4 6.69 5.85 -26.26
C THR A 4 7.54 4.65 -26.69
N VAL A 5 7.77 3.73 -25.77
CA VAL A 5 8.41 2.44 -26.01
C VAL A 5 7.35 1.35 -25.88
N LYS A 6 7.30 0.44 -26.85
CA LYS A 6 6.44 -0.73 -26.82
C LYS A 6 7.30 -1.99 -26.74
N ASP A 7 6.89 -2.94 -25.90
CA ASP A 7 7.48 -4.27 -25.92
C ASP A 7 6.79 -5.18 -26.96
N ALA A 8 7.33 -6.39 -27.14
CA ALA A 8 6.77 -7.38 -28.07
C ALA A 8 5.37 -7.89 -27.64
N ALA A 9 5.03 -7.78 -26.35
CA ALA A 9 3.72 -8.15 -25.83
C ALA A 9 2.67 -7.04 -26.00
N GLY A 10 3.07 -5.87 -26.50
CA GLY A 10 2.19 -4.73 -26.75
C GLY A 10 2.01 -3.78 -25.57
N ASN A 11 2.72 -4.00 -24.45
CA ASN A 11 2.72 -3.05 -23.34
C ASN A 11 3.44 -1.78 -23.78
N ALA A 12 2.89 -0.62 -23.43
CA ALA A 12 3.42 0.67 -23.86
C ALA A 12 3.81 1.52 -22.65
N THR A 13 5.08 1.91 -22.58
CA THR A 13 5.55 2.93 -21.63
C THR A 13 5.68 4.25 -22.36
N THR A 14 4.99 5.28 -21.87
CA THR A 14 5.02 6.64 -22.40
C THR A 14 5.62 7.60 -21.39
N VAL A 15 6.55 8.45 -21.83
CA VAL A 15 7.14 9.54 -21.05
C VAL A 15 6.93 10.85 -21.79
N ASN A 16 6.25 11.81 -21.17
CA ASN A 16 5.96 13.12 -21.76
C ASN A 16 5.75 14.18 -20.67
N GLY A 17 5.22 15.36 -21.03
CA GLY A 17 4.98 16.45 -20.08
C GLY A 17 3.96 16.15 -18.98
N ALA A 18 3.16 15.08 -19.10
CA ALA A 18 2.25 14.62 -18.06
C ALA A 18 2.91 13.62 -17.08
N GLY A 19 4.12 13.14 -17.36
CA GLY A 19 4.85 12.17 -16.55
C GLY A 19 5.16 10.87 -17.29
N MET A 20 5.17 9.76 -16.55
CA MET A 20 5.42 8.41 -17.03
C MET A 20 4.20 7.52 -16.81
N THR A 21 3.74 6.82 -17.86
CA THR A 21 2.64 5.85 -17.78
C THR A 21 3.01 4.56 -18.49
N ILE A 22 2.76 3.43 -17.84
CA ILE A 22 2.85 2.08 -18.38
C ILE A 22 1.42 1.59 -18.63
N ASN A 23 1.03 1.48 -19.90
CA ASN A 23 -0.24 0.94 -20.32
C ASN A 23 -0.07 -0.55 -20.67
N PRO A 24 -0.64 -1.48 -19.89
CA PRO A 24 -0.60 -2.88 -20.22
C PRO A 24 -1.36 -3.16 -21.52
N ALA A 25 -0.94 -4.18 -22.26
CA ALA A 25 -1.67 -4.66 -23.44
C ALA A 25 -3.01 -5.29 -23.05
N ASN A 26 -3.09 -5.87 -21.85
CA ASN A 26 -4.30 -6.43 -21.29
C ASN A 26 -5.24 -5.31 -20.81
N SER A 27 -6.35 -5.11 -21.52
CA SER A 27 -7.35 -4.09 -21.18
C SER A 27 -8.06 -4.30 -19.84
N ALA A 28 -7.97 -5.49 -19.23
CA ALA A 28 -8.50 -5.74 -17.89
C ALA A 28 -7.55 -5.29 -16.77
N ALA A 29 -6.27 -5.03 -17.10
CA ALA A 29 -5.30 -4.52 -16.14
C ALA A 29 -5.29 -2.98 -16.14
N SER A 30 -5.19 -2.39 -14.94
CA SER A 30 -5.10 -0.94 -14.80
C SER A 30 -3.68 -0.43 -15.11
N PRO A 31 -3.53 0.75 -15.74
CA PRO A 31 -2.22 1.36 -15.95
C PRO A 31 -1.48 1.67 -14.65
N VAL A 32 -0.15 1.66 -14.73
CA VAL A 32 0.75 2.17 -13.69
C VAL A 32 1.26 3.54 -14.12
N SER A 33 1.25 4.54 -13.26
CA SER A 33 1.71 5.89 -13.62
C SER A 33 2.40 6.64 -12.49
N LEU A 34 3.32 7.52 -12.90
CA LEU A 34 3.93 8.56 -12.07
C LEU A 34 3.75 9.89 -12.81
N THR A 35 2.88 10.75 -12.29
CA THR A 35 2.49 12.03 -12.91
C THR A 35 2.62 13.18 -11.91
N VAL A 36 2.26 14.39 -12.35
CA VAL A 36 2.19 15.57 -11.45
C VAL A 36 1.16 15.42 -10.33
N ASP A 37 0.19 14.53 -10.50
CA ASP A 37 -0.85 14.24 -9.50
C ASP A 37 -0.44 13.14 -8.51
N GLY A 38 0.70 12.48 -8.74
CA GLY A 38 1.26 11.45 -7.86
C GLY A 38 1.51 10.10 -8.54
N LEU A 39 1.49 9.04 -7.72
CA LEU A 39 1.78 7.66 -8.14
C LEU A 39 0.52 6.80 -8.09
N ASN A 40 0.25 6.08 -9.17
CA ASN A 40 -0.78 5.05 -9.23
C ASN A 40 -0.14 3.70 -9.61
N ASN A 41 -0.27 2.69 -8.75
CA ASN A 41 0.31 1.36 -8.98
C ASN A 41 -0.65 0.38 -9.69
N GLY A 42 -1.75 0.86 -10.27
CA GLY A 42 -2.68 0.05 -11.06
C GLY A 42 -3.36 -1.07 -10.27
N GLY A 43 -3.55 -0.89 -8.95
CA GLY A 43 -4.13 -1.91 -8.07
C GLY A 43 -3.18 -3.06 -7.71
N ASN A 44 -1.91 -3.01 -8.10
CA ASN A 44 -0.92 -4.02 -7.75
C ASN A 44 -0.39 -3.83 -6.32
N GLN A 45 0.13 -4.91 -5.73
CA GLN A 45 0.87 -4.85 -4.47
C GLN A 45 2.22 -4.15 -4.66
N ILE A 46 2.66 -3.41 -3.64
CA ILE A 46 4.02 -2.84 -3.58
C ILE A 46 4.81 -3.70 -2.58
N HIS A 47 5.73 -4.52 -3.09
CA HIS A 47 6.61 -5.35 -2.28
C HIS A 47 7.95 -4.64 -2.01
N GLY A 48 8.69 -5.10 -1.00
CA GLY A 48 10.02 -4.56 -0.68
C GLY A 48 10.01 -3.19 0.00
N VAL A 49 8.89 -2.77 0.58
CA VAL A 49 8.79 -1.55 1.37
C VAL A 49 9.38 -1.81 2.76
N ALA A 50 10.51 -1.19 3.06
CA ALA A 50 11.10 -1.21 4.40
C ALA A 50 10.14 -0.56 5.42
N PRO A 51 10.23 -0.90 6.72
CA PRO A 51 9.43 -0.23 7.74
C PRO A 51 9.66 1.28 7.71
N GLY A 52 8.57 2.06 7.69
CA GLY A 52 8.64 3.52 7.77
C GLY A 52 9.10 3.98 9.14
N THR A 53 9.93 5.02 9.19
CA THR A 53 10.50 5.57 10.44
C THR A 53 10.21 7.05 10.65
N ALA A 54 9.91 7.78 9.57
CA ALA A 54 9.46 9.16 9.60
C ALA A 54 7.94 9.25 9.38
N ASP A 55 7.32 10.36 9.80
CA ASP A 55 5.87 10.60 9.71
C ASP A 55 5.33 10.56 8.27
N THR A 56 6.19 10.76 7.28
CA THR A 56 5.84 10.77 5.85
C THR A 56 6.19 9.47 5.11
N ASP A 57 6.73 8.47 5.81
CA ASP A 57 7.07 7.18 5.20
C ASP A 57 5.82 6.32 5.00
N ALA A 58 5.83 5.49 3.96
CA ALA A 58 4.81 4.47 3.81
C ALA A 58 4.96 3.40 4.90
N VAL A 59 3.84 2.98 5.49
CA VAL A 59 3.81 1.83 6.41
C VAL A 59 3.72 0.52 5.64
N ASN A 60 4.49 -0.48 6.05
CA ASN A 60 4.37 -1.82 5.48
C ASN A 60 3.46 -2.71 6.35
N VAL A 61 3.15 -3.90 5.84
CA VAL A 61 2.19 -4.83 6.50
C VAL A 61 2.70 -5.34 7.85
N SER A 62 4.01 -5.44 8.10
CA SER A 62 4.51 -5.90 9.40
C SER A 62 4.22 -4.89 10.50
N GLN A 63 4.39 -3.59 10.22
CA GLN A 63 4.06 -2.53 11.19
C GLN A 63 2.57 -2.53 11.56
N LEU A 64 1.67 -2.74 10.58
CA LEU A 64 0.23 -2.88 10.87
C LEU A 64 -0.07 -4.11 11.75
N LYS A 65 0.59 -5.24 11.50
CA LYS A 65 0.42 -6.48 12.30
C LYS A 65 0.89 -6.29 13.74
N GLU A 66 2.00 -5.59 13.96
CA GLU A 66 2.53 -5.26 15.28
C GLU A 66 1.54 -4.40 16.08
N THR A 67 1.00 -3.35 15.46
CA THR A 67 -0.06 -2.51 16.07
C THR A 67 -1.29 -3.34 16.44
N LYS A 68 -1.75 -4.22 15.54
CA LYS A 68 -2.90 -5.12 15.82
C LYS A 68 -2.62 -6.04 17.00
N ALA A 69 -1.42 -6.59 17.11
CA ALA A 69 -1.03 -7.46 18.22
C ALA A 69 -1.05 -6.69 19.56
N GLY A 70 -0.51 -5.48 19.59
CA GLY A 70 -0.55 -4.62 20.78
C GLY A 70 -1.98 -4.30 21.24
N LEU A 71 -2.86 -3.95 20.30
CA LEU A 71 -4.28 -3.71 20.60
C LEU A 71 -4.98 -4.97 21.15
N GLN A 72 -4.74 -6.14 20.56
CA GLN A 72 -5.33 -7.39 21.03
C GLN A 72 -4.95 -7.68 22.49
N GLN A 73 -3.70 -7.41 22.88
CA GLN A 73 -3.27 -7.58 24.27
C GLN A 73 -3.97 -6.61 25.22
N ALA A 74 -4.11 -5.34 24.83
CA ALA A 74 -4.84 -4.36 25.62
C ALA A 74 -6.31 -4.80 25.85
N ILE A 75 -6.96 -5.33 24.82
CA ILE A 75 -8.34 -5.86 24.92
C ILE A 75 -8.40 -7.05 25.89
N ASN A 76 -7.46 -7.98 25.80
CA ASN A 76 -7.40 -9.13 26.71
C ASN A 76 -7.27 -8.67 28.17
N ASN A 77 -6.42 -7.67 28.43
CA ASN A 77 -6.24 -7.09 29.76
C ASN A 77 -7.54 -6.48 30.31
N VAL A 78 -8.28 -5.75 29.48
CA VAL A 78 -9.60 -5.20 29.84
C VAL A 78 -10.61 -6.31 30.13
N GLY A 79 -10.60 -7.39 29.35
CA GLY A 79 -11.45 -8.56 29.58
C GLY A 79 -11.20 -9.20 30.95
N VAL A 80 -9.93 -9.37 31.32
CA VAL A 80 -9.54 -9.88 32.65
C VAL A 80 -10.04 -8.97 33.77
N GLU A 81 -9.85 -7.65 33.61
CA GLU A 81 -10.28 -6.68 34.62
C GLU A 81 -11.80 -6.66 34.79
N THR A 82 -12.55 -6.78 33.69
CA THR A 82 -14.01 -6.86 33.71
C THR A 82 -14.50 -8.10 34.44
N GLN A 83 -13.85 -9.26 34.21
CA GLN A 83 -14.13 -10.49 34.96
C GLN A 83 -13.82 -10.32 36.44
N ARG A 84 -12.72 -9.65 36.78
CA ARG A 84 -12.32 -9.36 38.16
C ARG A 84 -13.35 -8.50 38.87
N VAL A 85 -13.77 -7.37 38.30
CA VAL A 85 -14.77 -6.48 38.95
C VAL A 85 -16.17 -7.11 38.96
N GLY A 86 -16.52 -7.87 37.92
CA GLY A 86 -17.78 -8.61 37.86
C GLY A 86 -17.89 -9.70 38.92
N ALA A 87 -16.78 -10.32 39.32
CA ALA A 87 -16.75 -11.30 40.42
C ALA A 87 -16.91 -10.67 41.82
N HIS A 88 -16.78 -9.35 41.96
CA HIS A 88 -16.98 -8.61 43.22
C HIS A 88 -18.36 -7.96 43.32
N ALA A 89 -19.18 -8.03 42.26
CA ALA A 89 -20.56 -7.55 42.22
C ALA A 89 -21.54 -8.68 42.56
#